data_AF-A0ABC8RMF1-F1
#
_entry.id   AF-A0ABC8RMF1-F1
#
_cell.length_a   1.000
_cell.length_b   1.000
_cell.length_c   1.000
_cell.angle_alpha   90.00
_cell.angle_beta   90.00
_cell.angle_gamma   90.00
#
_symmetry.space_group_name_H-M   'P 1'
#
loop_
_entity.id
_entity.type
_entity.pdbx_description
1 polymer ?
#
loop_
_entity_poly.entity_id
_entity_poly.type
_entity_poly.pdbx_seq_one_letter_code
_entity_poly.pdbx_strand_id
1 'polypeptide(L)'
;MERSEKVFCYNPYAEEILNLPDIDISFNRSTFSSIPTLPDCVFFVLYSSKGCDRIRISICHHGDLQWTTDTYDGLSLAIEDVVYSYGTFYCVFSGGVLGAYSVSFQEWKLLTGMGPITGITFRSRIQMVESDGDLLLVCPSESFHIFRFDWSLMAWVKQNSLGNKALLLGCTSYSVSAVKETSALADRIYYHGDKTTWFYSLETHKHHKCSEFYPWVTQRATEKIWIEPPQV
;
A
#
# COMPACT_ATOMS: atom_id res chain seq x y z
N MET A 1 -13.79 18.04 -22.43
CA MET A 1 -14.14 16.63 -22.21
C MET A 1 -13.27 16.17 -21.07
N GLU A 2 -13.86 16.02 -19.88
CA GLU A 2 -13.18 15.38 -18.76
C GLU A 2 -12.87 13.93 -19.16
N ARG A 3 -11.65 13.49 -18.89
CA ARG A 3 -11.15 12.19 -19.33
C ARG A 3 -11.66 11.16 -18.33
N SER A 4 -12.62 10.35 -18.74
CA SER A 4 -13.05 9.18 -17.98
C SER A 4 -11.96 8.10 -18.05
N GLU A 5 -11.60 7.53 -16.90
CA GLU A 5 -10.67 6.42 -16.76
C GLU A 5 -11.43 5.12 -16.45
N LYS A 6 -11.05 4.03 -17.11
CA LYS A 6 -11.60 2.70 -16.84
C LYS A 6 -10.90 2.09 -15.63
N VAL A 7 -11.67 1.59 -14.67
CA VAL A 7 -11.14 0.95 -13.45
C VAL A 7 -11.68 -0.47 -13.36
N PHE A 8 -10.81 -1.41 -13.01
CA PHE A 8 -11.18 -2.81 -12.82
C PHE A 8 -10.31 -3.47 -11.75
N CYS A 9 -10.81 -4.56 -11.18
CA CYS A 9 -10.05 -5.50 -10.37
C CYS A 9 -9.85 -6.78 -11.16
N TYR A 10 -8.64 -7.35 -11.10
CA TYR A 10 -8.32 -8.62 -11.74
C TYR A 10 -7.96 -9.65 -10.68
N ASN A 11 -8.64 -10.79 -10.70
CA ASN A 11 -8.32 -11.95 -9.89
C ASN A 11 -7.51 -12.95 -10.73
N PRO A 12 -6.20 -13.10 -10.49
CA PRO A 12 -5.37 -14.01 -11.28
C PRO A 12 -5.64 -15.50 -11.00
N TYR A 13 -6.28 -15.86 -9.88
CA TYR A 13 -6.57 -17.25 -9.54
C TYR A 13 -7.86 -17.76 -10.19
N ALA A 14 -8.87 -16.88 -10.27
CA ALA A 14 -10.13 -17.18 -10.95
C ALA A 14 -10.10 -16.78 -12.43
N GLU A 15 -9.08 -16.02 -12.86
CA GLU A 15 -9.01 -15.38 -14.18
C GLU A 15 -10.21 -14.46 -14.47
N GLU A 16 -10.74 -13.83 -13.41
CA GLU A 16 -11.93 -12.99 -13.46
C GLU A 16 -11.60 -11.50 -13.41
N ILE A 17 -12.40 -10.70 -14.12
CA ILE A 17 -12.34 -9.24 -14.11
C ILE A 17 -13.64 -8.70 -13.54
N LEU A 18 -13.52 -7.95 -12.45
CA LEU A 18 -14.60 -7.12 -11.94
C LEU A 18 -14.43 -5.70 -12.48
N ASN A 19 -15.32 -5.29 -13.38
CA ASN A 19 -15.35 -3.92 -13.88
C ASN A 19 -16.03 -3.02 -12.85
N LEU A 20 -15.41 -1.88 -12.55
CA LEU A 20 -16.00 -0.82 -11.76
C LEU A 20 -16.58 0.25 -12.70
N PRO A 21 -17.46 1.14 -12.22
CA PRO A 21 -17.90 2.28 -13.00
C PRO A 21 -16.71 3.10 -13.50
N ASP A 22 -16.89 3.76 -14.63
CA ASP A 22 -15.92 4.73 -15.13
C ASP A 22 -15.78 5.88 -14.12
N ILE A 23 -14.56 6.41 -14.00
CA ILE A 23 -14.26 7.50 -13.07
C ILE A 23 -13.82 8.76 -13.82
N ASP A 24 -14.39 9.90 -13.45
CA ASP A 24 -14.13 11.20 -14.11
C ASP A 24 -12.92 11.95 -13.52
N ILE A 25 -12.09 11.28 -12.72
CA ILE A 25 -10.84 11.82 -12.19
C ILE A 25 -9.66 10.94 -12.52
N SER A 26 -8.52 11.56 -12.81
CA SER A 26 -7.24 10.85 -12.77
C SER A 26 -6.92 10.48 -11.33
N PHE A 27 -6.31 9.32 -11.10
CA PHE A 27 -5.81 8.92 -9.78
C PHE A 27 -4.41 8.32 -9.87
N ASN A 28 -3.68 8.33 -8.74
CA ASN A 28 -2.33 7.76 -8.68
C ASN A 28 -2.13 6.76 -7.56
N ARG A 29 -3.04 6.66 -6.60
CA ARG A 29 -3.10 5.60 -5.59
C ARG A 29 -4.48 4.94 -5.63
N SER A 30 -4.54 3.67 -5.29
CA SER A 30 -5.79 2.92 -5.19
C SER A 30 -5.65 1.75 -4.22
N THR A 31 -6.71 1.42 -3.50
CA THR A 31 -6.82 0.21 -2.67
C THR A 31 -8.30 -0.16 -2.49
N PHE A 32 -8.59 -1.23 -1.75
CA PHE A 32 -9.94 -1.63 -1.40
C PHE A 32 -9.98 -2.25 0.00
N SER A 33 -11.18 -2.36 0.58
CA SER A 33 -11.36 -2.74 1.99
C SER A 33 -11.35 -4.25 2.26
N SER A 34 -11.85 -5.06 1.32
CA SER A 34 -12.01 -6.50 1.45
C SER A 34 -11.91 -7.17 0.07
N ILE A 35 -12.24 -8.45 -0.03
CA ILE A 35 -12.22 -9.17 -1.32
C ILE A 35 -13.13 -8.42 -2.31
N PRO A 36 -12.64 -7.99 -3.50
CA PRO A 36 -13.38 -7.14 -4.43
C PRO A 36 -14.78 -7.63 -4.82
N THR A 37 -15.00 -8.95 -4.81
CA THR A 37 -16.26 -9.59 -5.17
C THR A 37 -17.26 -9.67 -4.02
N LEU A 38 -16.87 -9.34 -2.78
CA LEU A 38 -17.78 -9.33 -1.64
C LEU A 38 -18.62 -8.04 -1.61
N PRO A 39 -19.91 -8.13 -1.22
CA PRO A 39 -20.81 -6.97 -1.18
C PRO A 39 -20.41 -5.85 -0.21
N ASP A 40 -19.58 -6.16 0.79
CA ASP A 40 -19.08 -5.20 1.78
C ASP A 40 -17.78 -4.50 1.35
N CYS A 41 -17.25 -4.85 0.17
CA CYS A 41 -16.05 -4.23 -0.35
C CYS A 41 -16.30 -2.78 -0.77
N VAL A 42 -15.36 -1.93 -0.41
CA VAL A 42 -15.30 -0.52 -0.76
C VAL A 42 -13.99 -0.27 -1.49
N PHE A 43 -14.09 0.34 -2.66
CA PHE A 43 -12.97 0.73 -3.49
C PHE A 43 -12.61 2.18 -3.22
N PHE A 44 -11.31 2.44 -3.10
CA PHE A 44 -10.75 3.76 -2.88
C PHE A 44 -9.78 4.08 -3.99
N VAL A 45 -9.96 5.23 -4.61
CA VAL A 45 -8.92 5.85 -5.42
C VAL A 45 -8.61 7.24 -4.92
N LEU A 46 -7.34 7.60 -5.04
CA LEU A 46 -6.84 8.85 -4.51
C LEU A 46 -5.98 9.54 -5.57
N TYR A 47 -6.19 10.85 -5.66
CA TYR A 47 -5.35 11.74 -6.41
C TYR A 47 -4.73 12.79 -5.50
N SER A 48 -3.41 12.93 -5.62
CA SER A 48 -2.64 14.06 -5.08
C SER A 48 -1.49 14.36 -6.01
N SER A 49 -0.99 15.59 -6.03
CA SER A 49 0.20 15.94 -6.79
C SER A 49 1.11 16.83 -5.95
N LYS A 50 2.42 16.71 -6.15
CA LYS A 50 3.38 17.64 -5.56
C LYS A 50 3.04 19.06 -6.03
N GLY A 51 2.99 20.00 -5.08
CA GLY A 51 2.59 21.40 -5.34
C GLY A 51 1.08 21.63 -5.47
N CYS A 52 0.25 20.60 -5.28
CA CYS A 52 -1.20 20.72 -5.16
C CYS A 52 -1.59 20.60 -3.68
N ASP A 53 -2.20 21.64 -3.14
CA ASP A 53 -2.69 21.72 -1.76
C ASP A 53 -4.03 21.02 -1.57
N ARG A 54 -4.53 20.32 -2.59
CA ARG A 54 -5.77 19.54 -2.55
C ARG A 54 -5.51 18.09 -2.82
N ILE A 55 -6.26 17.24 -2.13
CA ILE A 55 -6.39 15.82 -2.44
C ILE A 55 -7.82 15.53 -2.87
N ARG A 56 -7.99 14.56 -3.76
CA ARG A 56 -9.30 14.02 -4.13
C ARG A 56 -9.35 12.57 -3.73
N ILE A 57 -10.38 12.20 -2.99
CA ILE A 57 -10.67 10.82 -2.60
C ILE A 57 -11.97 10.44 -3.28
N SER A 58 -11.95 9.33 -4.00
CA SER A 58 -13.13 8.81 -4.67
C SER A 58 -13.40 7.39 -4.21
N ILE A 59 -14.68 7.14 -3.91
CA ILE A 59 -15.15 5.95 -3.21
C ILE A 59 -16.27 5.31 -4.03
N CYS A 60 -16.23 3.99 -4.14
CA CYS A 60 -17.26 3.18 -4.78
C CYS A 60 -17.49 1.95 -3.92
N HIS A 61 -18.73 1.65 -3.56
CA HIS A 61 -19.08 0.38 -2.94
C HIS A 61 -19.28 -0.69 -4.01
N HIS A 62 -19.15 -1.95 -3.62
CA HIS A 62 -19.50 -3.06 -4.50
C HIS A 62 -20.95 -2.93 -4.99
N GLY A 63 -21.14 -2.92 -6.31
CA GLY A 63 -22.44 -2.78 -6.95
C GLY A 63 -22.92 -1.34 -7.18
N ASP A 64 -22.17 -0.33 -6.72
CA ASP A 64 -22.47 1.07 -7.05
C ASP A 64 -22.33 1.31 -8.56
N LEU A 65 -23.17 2.22 -9.09
CA LEU A 65 -23.17 2.60 -10.51
C LEU A 65 -22.26 3.79 -10.81
N GLN A 66 -21.76 4.49 -9.79
CA GLN A 66 -20.96 5.70 -9.92
C GLN A 66 -20.06 5.88 -8.69
N TRP A 67 -18.95 6.59 -8.87
CA TRP A 67 -18.05 6.96 -7.79
C TRP A 67 -18.53 8.23 -7.08
N THR A 68 -18.35 8.30 -5.76
CA THR A 68 -18.52 9.52 -4.98
C THR A 68 -17.15 10.15 -4.75
N THR A 69 -16.96 11.40 -5.18
CA THR A 69 -15.66 12.08 -5.09
C THR A 69 -15.74 13.32 -4.23
N ASP A 70 -14.90 13.36 -3.20
CA ASP A 70 -14.73 14.51 -2.31
C ASP A 70 -13.33 15.11 -2.44
N THR A 71 -13.23 16.40 -2.17
CA THR A 71 -11.96 17.14 -2.20
C THR A 71 -11.65 17.67 -0.80
N TYR A 72 -10.42 17.45 -0.35
CA TYR A 72 -9.94 17.86 0.95
C TYR A 72 -8.65 18.67 0.84
N ASP A 73 -8.34 19.42 1.89
CA ASP A 73 -7.05 20.08 2.05
C ASP A 73 -5.94 19.02 2.21
N GLY A 74 -4.90 19.19 1.42
CA GLY A 74 -3.67 18.40 1.40
C GLY A 74 -2.46 19.21 1.87
N LEU A 75 -1.27 18.64 1.68
CA LEU A 75 -0.02 19.21 2.20
C LEU A 75 0.91 19.75 1.11
N SER A 76 0.46 19.85 -0.14
CA SER A 76 1.35 20.12 -1.30
C SER A 76 2.50 19.11 -1.45
N LEU A 77 2.40 17.97 -0.77
CA LEU A 77 3.31 16.82 -0.82
C LEU A 77 2.69 15.72 -1.67
N ALA A 78 3.52 14.90 -2.31
CA ALA A 78 3.03 13.72 -3.00
C ALA A 78 2.57 12.68 -1.97
N ILE A 79 1.49 11.97 -2.24
CA ILE A 79 1.16 10.76 -1.47
C ILE A 79 2.02 9.63 -1.97
N GLU A 80 2.78 9.02 -1.06
CA GLU A 80 3.71 7.94 -1.33
C GLU A 80 3.05 6.57 -1.20
N ASP A 81 2.01 6.34 -0.42
CA ASP A 81 1.28 5.06 -0.48
C ASP A 81 -0.05 5.10 0.25
N VAL A 82 -0.83 4.02 0.10
CA VAL A 82 -2.14 3.86 0.73
C VAL A 82 -2.34 2.44 1.26
N VAL A 83 -3.08 2.31 2.35
CA VAL A 83 -3.55 1.02 2.90
C VAL A 83 -4.94 1.19 3.50
N TYR A 84 -5.68 0.09 3.62
CA TYR A 84 -6.93 0.05 4.36
C TYR A 84 -6.75 -0.79 5.62
N SER A 85 -7.26 -0.32 6.76
CA SER A 85 -7.25 -1.08 8.00
C SER A 85 -8.44 -0.67 8.89
N TYR A 86 -9.17 -1.66 9.42
CA TYR A 86 -10.26 -1.50 10.39
C TYR A 86 -11.21 -0.31 10.12
N GLY A 87 -11.83 -0.25 8.94
CA GLY A 87 -12.81 0.80 8.63
C GLY A 87 -12.21 2.14 8.19
N THR A 88 -10.88 2.24 8.12
CA THR A 88 -10.18 3.48 7.82
C THR A 88 -9.22 3.29 6.63
N PHE A 89 -9.32 4.19 5.68
CA PHE A 89 -8.39 4.30 4.56
C PHE A 89 -7.27 5.26 4.95
N TYR A 90 -6.04 4.77 4.94
CA TYR A 90 -4.85 5.54 5.30
C TYR A 90 -4.02 5.86 4.07
N CYS A 91 -3.37 7.01 4.09
CA CYS A 91 -2.34 7.35 3.13
C CYS A 91 -1.14 8.00 3.82
N VAL A 92 0.03 7.85 3.22
CA VAL A 92 1.25 8.50 3.70
C VAL A 92 1.76 9.49 2.67
N PHE A 93 2.02 10.72 3.09
CA PHE A 93 2.66 11.75 2.28
C PHE A 93 4.18 11.61 2.28
N SER A 94 4.86 12.20 1.29
CA SER A 94 6.32 12.31 1.28
C SER A 94 6.82 12.86 2.61
N GLY A 95 7.77 12.16 3.24
CA GLY A 95 8.25 12.51 4.58
C GLY A 95 7.55 11.78 5.72
N GLY A 96 6.48 11.01 5.47
CA GLY A 96 5.86 10.16 6.48
C GLY A 96 4.66 10.76 7.18
N VAL A 97 4.09 11.86 6.70
CA VAL A 97 2.85 12.41 7.31
C VAL A 97 1.69 11.45 7.01
N LEU A 98 0.94 11.04 8.04
CA LEU A 98 -0.16 10.08 7.93
C LEU A 98 -1.50 10.83 7.82
N GLY A 99 -2.25 10.54 6.74
CA GLY A 99 -3.63 10.92 6.56
C GLY A 99 -4.57 9.74 6.76
N ALA A 100 -5.79 10.01 7.21
CA ALA A 100 -6.81 9.01 7.48
C ALA A 100 -8.18 9.49 7.01
N TYR A 101 -8.89 8.61 6.31
CA TYR A 101 -10.27 8.78 5.92
C TYR A 101 -11.11 7.69 6.60
N SER A 102 -12.02 8.09 7.49
CA SER A 102 -12.97 7.16 8.11
C SER A 102 -14.15 6.93 7.17
N VAL A 103 -14.39 5.68 6.80
CA VAL A 103 -15.49 5.32 5.89
C VAL A 103 -16.85 5.54 6.56
N SER A 104 -16.98 5.16 7.83
CA SER A 104 -18.24 5.28 8.58
C SER A 104 -18.64 6.72 8.85
N PHE A 105 -17.67 7.59 9.11
CA PHE A 105 -17.93 9.00 9.43
C PHE A 105 -17.79 9.93 8.22
N GLN A 106 -17.32 9.40 7.09
CA GLN A 106 -16.99 10.16 5.88
C GLN A 106 -16.09 11.37 6.18
N GLU A 107 -15.12 11.16 7.06
CA GLU A 107 -14.30 12.23 7.63
C GLU A 107 -12.83 12.05 7.28
N TRP A 108 -12.21 13.11 6.78
CA TRP A 108 -10.78 13.20 6.50
C TRP A 108 -10.02 13.92 7.63
N LYS A 109 -8.89 13.35 8.06
CA LYS A 109 -7.99 13.92 9.07
C LYS A 109 -6.53 13.68 8.73
N LEU A 110 -5.68 14.65 9.05
CA LEU A 110 -4.24 14.45 9.18
C LEU A 110 -3.95 14.01 10.61
N LEU A 111 -3.34 12.84 10.77
CA LEU A 111 -3.09 12.24 12.08
C LEU A 111 -1.76 12.69 12.69
N THR A 112 -0.76 12.95 11.85
CA THR A 112 0.55 13.42 12.30
C THR A 112 0.80 14.84 11.83
N GLY A 113 1.54 15.61 12.62
CA GLY A 113 2.06 16.91 12.17
C GLY A 113 3.10 16.79 11.05
N MET A 114 3.48 17.92 10.48
CA MET A 114 4.61 18.03 9.56
C MET A 114 5.92 17.77 10.32
N GLY A 115 6.39 16.54 10.29
CA GLY A 115 7.67 16.15 10.87
C GLY A 115 8.23 14.99 10.05
N PRO A 116 9.15 15.25 9.10
CA PRO A 116 9.62 14.19 8.23
C PRO A 116 10.32 13.10 9.06
N ILE A 117 10.29 11.86 8.58
CA ILE A 117 11.28 10.85 8.95
C ILE A 117 12.64 11.45 8.54
N THR A 118 13.33 12.06 9.51
CA THR A 118 14.56 12.81 9.29
C THR A 118 15.77 11.89 9.32
N GLY A 119 16.84 12.30 8.63
CA GLY A 119 18.12 11.59 8.66
C GLY A 119 18.17 10.32 7.79
N ILE A 120 17.17 10.08 6.94
CA ILE A 120 17.15 8.94 6.01
C ILE A 120 16.98 9.44 4.58
N THR A 121 17.92 9.07 3.72
CA THR A 121 17.82 9.30 2.28
C THR A 121 17.14 8.11 1.63
N PHE A 122 15.91 8.30 1.18
CA PHE A 122 15.16 7.26 0.47
C PHE A 122 15.64 7.14 -0.98
N ARG A 123 15.82 5.90 -1.45
CA ARG A 123 16.22 5.63 -2.85
C ARG A 123 15.03 5.47 -3.79
N SER A 124 13.87 5.15 -3.24
CA SER A 124 12.63 5.01 -3.99
C SER A 124 11.44 5.36 -3.10
N ARG A 125 10.23 5.16 -3.66
CA ARG A 125 8.94 5.44 -3.04
C ARG A 125 8.81 4.73 -1.68
N ILE A 126 8.26 5.44 -0.70
CA ILE A 126 7.87 4.82 0.58
C ILE A 126 6.66 3.92 0.34
N GLN A 127 6.62 2.77 0.99
CA GLN A 127 5.50 1.83 0.91
C GLN A 127 4.83 1.67 2.26
N MET A 128 3.51 1.54 2.26
CA MET A 128 2.74 1.20 3.45
C MET A 128 2.33 -0.27 3.41
N VAL A 129 2.33 -0.91 4.57
CA VAL A 129 1.82 -2.26 4.73
C VAL A 129 0.94 -2.32 5.97
N GLU A 130 -0.25 -2.86 5.82
CA GLU A 130 -1.09 -3.28 6.95
C GLU A 130 -0.65 -4.68 7.39
N SER A 131 -0.49 -4.87 8.70
CA SER A 131 -0.09 -6.16 9.26
C SER A 131 -0.73 -6.35 10.64
N ASP A 132 -1.73 -7.21 10.73
CA ASP A 132 -2.46 -7.54 11.98
C ASP A 132 -2.95 -6.27 12.74
N GLY A 133 -3.32 -5.23 12.01
CA GLY A 133 -3.74 -3.93 12.54
C GLY A 133 -2.66 -2.91 12.85
N ASP A 134 -1.40 -3.31 12.76
CA ASP A 134 -0.32 -2.35 12.75
C ASP A 134 -0.17 -1.74 11.36
N LEU A 135 0.07 -0.43 11.32
CA LEU A 135 0.50 0.26 10.11
C LEU A 135 2.02 0.27 10.08
N LEU A 136 2.58 -0.34 9.05
CA LEU A 136 4.01 -0.36 8.79
C LEU A 136 4.35 0.58 7.63
N LEU A 137 5.47 1.26 7.77
CA LEU A 137 6.06 2.12 6.76
C LEU A 137 7.43 1.55 6.40
N VAL A 138 7.60 1.20 5.14
CA VAL A 138 8.80 0.57 4.60
C VAL A 138 9.51 1.55 3.68
N CYS A 139 10.74 1.90 4.04
CA CYS A 139 11.55 2.90 3.38
C CYS A 139 12.77 2.24 2.73
N PRO A 140 12.81 2.13 1.39
CA PRO A 140 13.98 1.65 0.68
C PRO A 140 15.14 2.65 0.76
N SER A 141 16.32 2.17 1.16
CA SER A 141 17.58 2.93 1.20
C SER A 141 18.72 2.09 0.60
N GLU A 142 19.91 2.07 1.20
CA GLU A 142 20.91 1.01 0.95
C GLU A 142 20.40 -0.37 1.37
N SER A 143 19.48 -0.40 2.32
CA SER A 143 18.76 -1.57 2.81
C SER A 143 17.27 -1.24 2.87
N PHE A 144 16.60 -1.58 3.97
CA PHE A 144 15.24 -1.17 4.26
C PHE A 144 15.16 -0.66 5.69
N HIS A 145 14.51 0.48 5.89
CA HIS A 145 14.09 0.93 7.21
C HIS A 145 12.60 0.66 7.36
N ILE A 146 12.22 0.03 8.47
CA ILE A 146 10.83 -0.26 8.80
C ILE A 146 10.45 0.60 9.99
N PHE A 147 9.26 1.17 9.94
CA PHE A 147 8.65 1.88 11.06
C PHE A 147 7.26 1.33 11.31
N ARG A 148 6.87 1.22 12.57
CA ARG A 148 5.51 0.92 12.99
C ARG A 148 4.88 2.21 13.51
N PHE A 149 3.64 2.48 13.16
CA PHE A 149 2.93 3.63 13.72
C PHE A 149 2.55 3.35 15.17
N ASP A 150 3.02 4.19 16.09
CA ASP A 150 2.60 4.16 17.48
C ASP A 150 1.46 5.15 17.70
N TRP A 151 0.26 4.62 17.94
CA TRP A 151 -0.96 5.41 18.15
C TRP A 151 -0.95 6.24 19.43
N SER A 152 -0.18 5.85 20.45
CA SER A 152 -0.09 6.62 21.70
C SER A 152 0.83 7.81 21.55
N LEU A 153 1.93 7.62 20.81
CA LEU A 153 2.91 8.68 20.51
C LEU A 153 2.51 9.53 19.29
N MET A 154 1.56 9.04 18.47
CA MET A 154 1.21 9.60 17.17
C MET A 154 2.46 9.78 16.29
N ALA A 155 3.34 8.76 16.26
CA ALA A 155 4.65 8.83 15.63
C ALA A 155 5.12 7.48 15.05
N TRP A 156 6.02 7.54 14.06
CA TRP A 156 6.66 6.38 13.46
C TRP A 156 7.83 5.90 14.33
N VAL A 157 7.75 4.67 14.84
CA VAL A 157 8.78 4.05 15.68
C VAL A 157 9.53 3.00 14.87
N LYS A 158 10.85 3.15 14.76
CA LYS A 158 11.71 2.24 14.00
C LYS A 158 11.61 0.81 14.53
N GLN A 159 11.47 -0.14 13.61
CA GLN A 159 11.51 -1.58 13.86
C GLN A 159 12.78 -2.18 13.26
N ASN A 160 13.36 -3.15 13.97
CA ASN A 160 14.53 -3.89 13.50
C ASN A 160 14.20 -5.33 13.09
N SER A 161 12.97 -5.79 13.37
CA SER A 161 12.46 -7.12 13.08
C SER A 161 10.96 -7.00 12.77
N LEU A 162 10.49 -7.86 11.88
CA LEU A 162 9.10 -8.16 11.55
C LEU A 162 8.56 -9.34 12.37
N GLY A 163 9.41 -9.98 13.19
CA GLY A 163 9.08 -11.18 13.95
C GLY A 163 8.75 -12.33 13.02
N ASN A 164 7.60 -12.97 13.23
CA ASN A 164 7.11 -14.07 12.42
C ASN A 164 6.40 -13.61 11.13
N LYS A 165 6.74 -12.42 10.61
CA LYS A 165 6.15 -11.88 9.38
C LYS A 165 7.18 -11.77 8.28
N ALA A 166 6.69 -11.83 7.05
CA ALA A 166 7.43 -11.44 5.85
C ALA A 166 6.62 -10.39 5.10
N LEU A 167 7.31 -9.41 4.50
CA LEU A 167 6.67 -8.38 3.69
C LEU A 167 6.90 -8.67 2.21
N LEU A 168 5.87 -8.51 1.39
CA LEU A 168 5.96 -8.57 -0.06
C LEU A 168 5.64 -7.18 -0.62
N LEU A 169 6.69 -6.52 -1.12
CA LEU A 169 6.62 -5.15 -1.61
C LEU A 169 6.30 -5.12 -3.11
N GLY A 170 5.32 -4.30 -3.47
CA GLY A 170 4.87 -4.13 -4.85
C GLY A 170 4.05 -2.87 -5.03
N CYS A 171 3.24 -2.83 -6.09
CA CYS A 171 2.24 -1.77 -6.28
C CYS A 171 1.22 -1.73 -5.15
N THR A 172 0.88 -2.91 -4.64
CA THR A 172 0.13 -3.13 -3.41
C THR A 172 1.01 -4.02 -2.56
N SER A 173 1.47 -3.49 -1.43
CA SER A 173 2.34 -4.23 -0.53
C SER A 173 1.50 -4.93 0.53
N TYR A 174 1.91 -6.13 0.96
CA TYR A 174 1.17 -6.90 1.96
C TYR A 174 2.11 -7.68 2.89
N SER A 175 1.60 -8.04 4.06
CA SER A 175 2.27 -8.82 5.09
C SER A 175 1.74 -10.25 5.09
N VAL A 176 2.61 -11.23 5.32
CA VAL A 176 2.23 -12.63 5.48
C VAL A 176 2.82 -13.21 6.75
N SER A 177 2.05 -14.10 7.39
CA SER A 177 2.53 -14.90 8.51
C SER A 177 3.54 -15.96 8.04
N ALA A 178 4.76 -15.86 8.53
CA ALA A 178 5.85 -16.80 8.35
C ALA A 178 5.94 -17.72 9.58
N VAL A 179 5.10 -18.76 9.61
CA VAL A 179 4.98 -19.72 10.71
C VAL A 179 4.97 -21.14 10.17
N LYS A 180 5.27 -22.13 11.02
CA LYS A 180 5.30 -23.55 10.65
C LYS A 180 6.18 -23.80 9.40
N GLU A 181 5.62 -24.31 8.31
CA GLU A 181 6.30 -24.63 7.06
C GLU A 181 6.88 -23.38 6.36
N THR A 182 6.35 -22.18 6.64
CA THR A 182 6.85 -20.90 6.10
C THR A 182 7.73 -20.13 7.07
N SER A 183 8.08 -20.70 8.23
CA SER A 183 8.93 -20.04 9.25
C SER A 183 10.27 -19.55 8.71
N ALA A 184 10.82 -20.21 7.69
CA ALA A 184 12.05 -19.78 7.04
C ALA A 184 11.92 -18.42 6.34
N LEU A 185 10.70 -17.93 6.07
CA LEU A 185 10.46 -16.64 5.42
C LEU A 185 10.44 -15.47 6.41
N ALA A 186 10.42 -15.73 7.71
CA ALA A 186 10.32 -14.72 8.75
C ALA A 186 11.46 -13.70 8.64
N ASP A 187 11.18 -12.45 9.04
CA ASP A 187 12.15 -11.35 9.00
C ASP A 187 12.73 -11.06 7.61
N ARG A 188 11.92 -11.26 6.57
CA ARG A 188 12.30 -10.97 5.17
C ARG A 188 11.37 -9.99 4.49
N ILE A 189 11.96 -9.17 3.64
CA ILE A 189 11.27 -8.22 2.78
C ILE A 189 11.53 -8.64 1.34
N TYR A 190 10.52 -9.17 0.66
CA TYR A 190 10.55 -9.53 -0.74
C TYR A 190 10.21 -8.32 -1.59
N TYR A 191 10.98 -8.09 -2.65
CA TYR A 191 10.73 -6.99 -3.58
C TYR A 191 11.23 -7.34 -4.99
N HIS A 192 10.66 -6.69 -5.99
CA HIS A 192 11.06 -6.88 -7.38
C HIS A 192 11.92 -5.70 -7.85
N GLY A 193 13.14 -5.99 -8.29
CA GLY A 193 13.97 -5.04 -9.05
C GLY A 193 13.74 -5.20 -10.55
N ASP A 194 14.45 -4.44 -11.39
CA ASP A 194 14.19 -4.35 -12.85
C ASP A 194 14.00 -5.67 -13.60
N LYS A 195 14.75 -6.72 -13.23
CA LYS A 195 14.78 -8.02 -13.91
C LYS A 195 14.84 -9.21 -12.95
N THR A 196 14.71 -8.98 -11.65
CA THR A 196 14.99 -10.01 -10.66
C THR A 196 14.26 -9.72 -9.37
N THR A 197 13.67 -10.76 -8.81
CA THR A 197 13.09 -10.72 -7.47
C THR A 197 14.19 -10.98 -6.44
N TRP A 198 14.15 -10.18 -5.38
CA TRP A 198 15.09 -10.24 -4.27
C TRP A 198 14.32 -10.39 -2.97
N PHE A 199 15.01 -10.83 -1.94
CA PHE A 199 14.59 -10.56 -0.58
C PHE A 199 15.73 -9.94 0.22
N TYR A 200 15.39 -9.01 1.10
CA TYR A 200 16.27 -8.51 2.13
C TYR A 200 15.98 -9.25 3.43
N SER A 201 17.00 -9.86 4.04
CA SER A 201 16.90 -10.48 5.37
C SER A 201 17.28 -9.45 6.42
N LEU A 202 16.35 -9.16 7.34
CA LEU A 202 16.59 -8.26 8.47
C LEU A 202 17.58 -8.87 9.47
N GLU A 203 17.56 -10.20 9.63
CA GLU A 203 18.49 -10.92 10.50
C GLU A 203 19.96 -10.80 10.03
N THR A 204 20.20 -11.02 8.73
CA THR A 204 21.58 -11.03 8.19
C THR A 204 22.01 -9.69 7.59
N HIS A 205 21.08 -8.74 7.48
CA HIS A 205 21.23 -7.45 6.81
C HIS A 205 21.72 -7.55 5.36
N LYS A 206 21.31 -8.60 4.63
CA LYS A 206 21.77 -8.87 3.26
C LYS A 206 20.61 -9.01 2.27
N HIS A 207 20.91 -8.60 1.04
CA HIS A 207 20.06 -8.84 -0.12
C HIS A 207 20.40 -10.19 -0.73
N HIS A 208 19.37 -10.99 -1.03
CA HIS A 208 19.48 -12.30 -1.63
C HIS A 208 18.63 -12.36 -2.88
N LYS A 209 19.18 -12.95 -3.94
CA LYS A 209 18.45 -13.17 -5.19
C LYS A 209 17.51 -14.37 -5.01
N CYS A 210 16.24 -14.21 -5.38
CA CYS A 210 15.31 -15.34 -5.46
C CYS A 210 15.59 -16.10 -6.77
N SER A 211 16.30 -17.23 -6.69
CA SER A 211 16.59 -18.08 -7.86
C SER A 211 15.44 -19.01 -8.26
N GLU A 212 14.53 -19.31 -7.34
CA GLU A 212 13.54 -20.39 -7.50
C GLU A 212 12.09 -19.92 -7.58
N PHE A 213 11.81 -18.65 -7.25
CA PHE A 213 10.43 -18.23 -6.99
C PHE A 213 9.57 -17.99 -8.24
N TYR A 214 10.15 -17.67 -9.41
CA TYR A 214 9.36 -17.43 -10.64
C TYR A 214 10.16 -17.71 -11.92
N PRO A 215 9.70 -18.62 -12.81
CA PRO A 215 10.34 -18.83 -14.13
C PRO A 215 10.00 -17.72 -15.15
N TRP A 216 9.03 -16.86 -14.86
CA TRP A 216 8.60 -15.75 -15.71
C TRP A 216 8.98 -14.42 -15.07
N VAL A 217 10.12 -13.87 -15.48
CA VAL A 217 10.51 -12.49 -15.15
C VAL A 217 9.86 -11.57 -16.17
N THR A 218 8.82 -10.85 -15.78
CA THR A 218 8.32 -9.72 -16.56
C THR A 218 9.26 -8.53 -16.33
N GLN A 219 9.82 -7.96 -17.41
CA GLN A 219 10.61 -6.73 -17.30
C GLN A 219 9.70 -5.59 -16.83
N ARG A 220 10.11 -4.87 -15.78
CA ARG A 220 9.34 -3.74 -15.20
C ARG A 220 7.95 -4.17 -14.66
N ALA A 221 7.89 -5.22 -13.83
CA ALA A 221 6.68 -5.72 -13.19
C ALA A 221 6.05 -4.76 -12.13
N THR A 222 6.03 -3.46 -12.40
CA THR A 222 5.40 -2.42 -11.58
C THR A 222 3.95 -2.16 -12.00
N GLU A 223 3.29 -3.10 -12.67
CA GLU A 223 1.88 -2.97 -13.02
C GLU A 223 1.03 -3.84 -12.08
N LYS A 224 0.38 -3.15 -11.13
CA LYS A 224 -0.70 -3.55 -10.23
C LYS A 224 -1.08 -5.04 -10.29
N ILE A 225 -0.43 -5.88 -9.48
CA ILE A 225 -0.86 -7.26 -9.25
C ILE A 225 -1.36 -7.37 -7.81
N TRP A 226 -2.65 -7.65 -7.66
CA TRP A 226 -3.23 -8.12 -6.40
C TRP A 226 -2.95 -9.63 -6.28
N ILE A 227 -2.38 -10.04 -5.14
CA ILE A 227 -2.23 -11.44 -4.78
C ILE A 227 -2.73 -11.56 -3.35
N GLU A 228 -3.97 -12.04 -3.18
CA GLU A 228 -4.39 -12.60 -1.90
C GLU A 228 -3.93 -14.07 -1.87
N PRO A 229 -3.07 -14.49 -0.92
CA PRO A 229 -2.78 -15.90 -0.76
C PRO A 229 -4.05 -16.63 -0.30
N PRO A 230 -4.34 -17.84 -0.81
CA PRO A 230 -5.52 -18.59 -0.39
C PRO A 230 -5.51 -18.82 1.11
N GLN A 231 -6.67 -18.66 1.76
CA GLN A 231 -6.86 -19.10 3.13
C GLN A 231 -6.82 -20.64 3.15
N VAL A 232 -5.89 -21.21 3.92
CA VAL A 232 -5.76 -22.65 4.14
C VAL A 232 -6.73 -23.10 5.21
#